data_AF-A0AAD5CMJ3-F1
#
_entry.id   AF-A0AAD5CMJ3-F1
#
_cell.length_a   1.000
_cell.length_b   1.000
_cell.length_c   1.000
_cell.angle_alpha   90.00
_cell.angle_beta   90.00
_cell.angle_gamma   90.00
#
_symmetry.space_group_name_H-M   'P 1'
#
loop_
_entity.id
_entity.type
_entity.pdbx_description
1 polymer ?
#
loop_
_entity_poly.entity_id
_entity_poly.type
_entity_poly.pdbx_seq_one_letter_code
_entity_poly.pdbx_strand_id
1 'polypeptide(L)'
;MEISSKKPVGRFREVIQAPKKVVRDPRFESLCGTLDVDGFKKRYNFLYDSELPAEKERLKNQMKKTKDPQALSGLKERVAWIEKQLKSASTKHIDKEILAKHKKKEREAAKQGKQPYYLKKSEIRKQQLVEKFKELKASGKLASFIEKKRRKNASKDHRFMPYRRPTDNQQET
;
A
#
# COMPACT_ATOMS: atom_id res chain seq x y z
N MET A 1 -70.72 -14.40 -3.78
CA MET A 1 -70.46 -13.45 -4.88
C MET A 1 -69.23 -13.93 -5.63
N GLU A 2 -69.43 -14.49 -6.82
CA GLU A 2 -68.34 -14.97 -7.69
C GLU A 2 -67.96 -13.88 -8.70
N ILE A 3 -66.66 -13.70 -8.94
CA ILE A 3 -66.15 -12.61 -9.80
C ILE A 3 -65.81 -13.19 -11.18
N SER A 4 -66.35 -12.56 -12.23
CA SER A 4 -66.18 -12.96 -13.64
C SER A 4 -64.72 -12.88 -14.12
N SER A 5 -64.26 -13.95 -14.76
CA SER A 5 -62.91 -14.07 -15.35
C SER A 5 -62.63 -13.12 -16.52
N LYS A 6 -63.66 -12.44 -17.04
CA LYS A 6 -63.54 -11.50 -18.16
C LYS A 6 -63.10 -10.09 -17.75
N LYS A 7 -62.99 -9.79 -16.45
CA LYS A 7 -62.43 -8.51 -15.98
C LYS A 7 -60.91 -8.63 -15.85
N PRO A 8 -60.10 -7.88 -16.63
CA PRO A 8 -58.66 -7.88 -16.46
C PRO A 8 -58.30 -7.31 -15.08
N VAL A 9 -57.44 -8.02 -14.34
CA VAL A 9 -56.95 -7.57 -13.03
C VAL A 9 -56.08 -6.32 -13.20
N GLY A 10 -56.31 -5.30 -12.37
CA GLY A 10 -55.50 -4.07 -12.36
C GLY A 10 -54.03 -4.37 -12.03
N ARG A 11 -53.10 -3.81 -12.81
CA ARG A 11 -51.65 -4.05 -12.65
C ARG A 11 -51.01 -3.30 -11.49
N PHE A 12 -51.71 -2.33 -10.90
CA PHE A 12 -51.20 -1.53 -9.79
C PHE A 12 -51.52 -2.22 -8.46
N ARG A 13 -50.53 -2.92 -7.92
CA ARG A 13 -50.52 -3.24 -6.48
C ARG A 13 -50.02 -2.00 -5.74
N GLU A 14 -50.76 -1.52 -4.75
CA GLU A 14 -50.20 -0.61 -3.74
C GLU A 14 -49.18 -1.40 -2.92
N VAL A 15 -47.91 -1.32 -3.33
CA VAL A 15 -46.81 -1.87 -2.56
C VAL A 15 -46.57 -0.91 -1.40
N ILE A 16 -47.25 -1.15 -0.28
CA ILE A 16 -46.95 -0.49 0.99
C ILE A 16 -45.50 -0.86 1.34
N GLN A 17 -44.57 0.08 1.19
CA GLN A 17 -43.18 -0.14 1.56
C GLN A 17 -43.11 -0.20 3.10
N ALA A 18 -43.27 -1.40 3.65
CA ALA A 18 -42.99 -1.62 5.06
C ALA A 18 -41.50 -1.30 5.33
N PRO A 19 -41.17 -0.57 6.41
CA PRO A 19 -39.79 -0.25 6.73
C PRO A 19 -39.00 -1.54 6.92
N LYS A 20 -38.01 -1.77 6.05
CA LYS A 20 -37.14 -2.94 6.14
C LYS A 20 -36.35 -2.86 7.45
N LYS A 21 -36.42 -3.91 8.27
CA LYS A 21 -35.58 -4.04 9.47
C LYS A 21 -34.13 -4.26 9.04
N VAL A 22 -33.36 -3.18 8.98
CA VAL A 22 -31.91 -3.25 8.71
C VAL A 22 -31.23 -3.73 9.98
N VAL A 23 -30.61 -4.91 9.94
CA VAL A 23 -29.73 -5.37 11.02
C VAL A 23 -28.54 -4.44 11.03
N ARG A 24 -28.43 -3.62 12.07
CA ARG A 24 -27.32 -2.70 12.23
C ARG A 24 -26.25 -3.35 13.08
N ASP A 25 -25.10 -3.59 12.47
CA ASP A 25 -23.88 -3.96 13.19
C ASP A 25 -23.20 -2.66 13.63
N PRO A 26 -23.02 -2.42 14.94
CA PRO A 26 -22.44 -1.18 15.44
C PRO A 26 -21.04 -0.90 14.86
N ARG A 27 -20.31 -1.93 14.41
CA ARG A 27 -19.00 -1.75 13.73
C ARG A 27 -19.12 -1.13 12.35
N PHE A 28 -20.26 -1.31 11.71
CA PHE A 28 -20.55 -0.87 10.34
C PHE A 28 -21.65 0.20 10.29
N GLU A 29 -22.10 0.70 11.44
CA GLU A 29 -23.02 1.82 11.51
C GLU A 29 -22.34 3.13 11.12
N SER A 30 -23.01 3.93 10.29
CA SER A 30 -22.55 5.28 9.93
C SER A 30 -22.42 6.24 11.12
N LEU A 31 -23.08 5.91 12.24
CA LEU A 31 -23.06 6.69 13.48
C LEU A 31 -21.82 6.41 14.35
N CYS A 32 -21.08 5.32 14.09
CA CYS A 32 -19.93 4.90 14.91
C CYS A 32 -18.63 5.71 14.67
N GLY A 33 -18.70 6.78 13.86
CA GLY A 33 -17.57 7.68 13.59
C GLY A 33 -16.62 7.19 12.48
N THR A 34 -15.61 8.00 12.17
CA THR A 34 -14.60 7.71 11.13
C THR A 34 -13.26 7.29 11.74
N LEU A 35 -12.52 6.42 11.04
CA LEU A 35 -11.21 5.97 11.50
C LEU A 35 -10.18 7.11 11.43
N ASP A 36 -9.74 7.59 12.59
CA ASP A 36 -8.55 8.42 12.69
C ASP A 36 -7.28 7.56 12.57
N VAL A 37 -6.77 7.48 11.34
CA VAL A 37 -5.55 6.74 10.99
C VAL A 37 -4.32 7.28 11.72
N ASP A 38 -4.27 8.58 12.01
CA ASP A 38 -3.10 9.22 12.62
C ASP A 38 -3.10 9.02 14.14
N GLY A 39 -4.24 9.21 14.79
CA GLY A 39 -4.40 8.87 16.21
C GLY A 39 -4.22 7.39 16.47
N PHE A 40 -4.76 6.51 15.61
CA PHE A 40 -4.53 5.07 15.70
C PHE A 40 -3.03 4.75 15.66
N LYS A 41 -2.30 5.29 14.68
CA LYS A 41 -0.86 5.05 14.56
C LYS A 41 -0.09 5.52 15.79
N LYS A 42 -0.44 6.68 16.35
CA LYS A 42 0.20 7.18 17.58
C LYS A 42 -0.05 6.25 18.76
N ARG A 43 -1.30 5.80 18.97
CA ARG A 43 -1.67 4.90 20.07
C ARG A 43 -0.99 3.54 19.96
N TYR A 44 -0.82 3.03 18.74
CA TYR A 44 -0.21 1.72 18.48
C TYR A 44 1.24 1.81 17.99
N ASN A 45 1.94 2.92 18.26
CA ASN A 45 3.31 3.09 17.78
C ASN A 45 4.29 2.09 18.42
N PHE A 46 4.02 1.69 19.67
CA PHE A 46 4.80 0.69 20.40
C PHE A 46 4.95 -0.64 19.63
N LEU A 47 3.97 -1.00 18.79
CA LEU A 47 4.07 -2.20 17.96
C LEU A 47 5.27 -2.11 17.00
N TYR A 48 5.52 -0.95 16.42
CA TYR A 48 6.58 -0.74 15.44
C TYR A 48 7.92 -0.43 16.10
N ASP A 49 7.91 0.23 17.25
CA ASP A 49 9.12 0.66 17.95
C ASP A 49 9.73 -0.47 18.81
N SER A 50 8.91 -1.23 19.55
CA SER A 50 9.39 -2.23 20.51
C SER A 50 8.98 -3.66 20.15
N GLU A 51 7.68 -3.93 19.97
CA GLU A 51 7.17 -5.31 19.91
C GLU A 51 7.62 -6.07 18.67
N LEU A 52 7.45 -5.49 17.47
CA LEU A 52 7.81 -6.15 16.22
C LEU A 52 9.33 -6.38 16.10
N PRO A 53 10.22 -5.43 16.45
CA PRO A 53 11.65 -5.69 16.52
C PRO A 53 12.01 -6.80 17.51
N ALA A 54 11.42 -6.81 18.72
CA ALA A 54 11.67 -7.84 19.72
C ALA A 54 11.17 -9.22 19.26
N GLU A 55 9.98 -9.29 18.65
CA GLU A 55 9.43 -10.52 18.06
C GLU A 55 10.36 -11.06 16.97
N LYS A 56 10.86 -10.18 16.09
CA LYS A 56 11.80 -10.55 15.04
C LYS A 56 13.08 -11.18 15.60
N GLU A 57 13.62 -10.63 16.69
CA GLU A 57 14.82 -11.19 17.33
C GLU A 57 14.56 -12.54 17.98
N ARG A 58 13.41 -12.68 18.68
CA ARG A 58 12.97 -13.97 19.25
C ARG A 58 12.83 -15.05 18.18
N LEU A 59 12.19 -14.72 17.05
CA LEU A 59 12.02 -15.63 15.92
C LEU A 59 13.37 -16.01 15.30
N LYS A 60 14.31 -15.07 15.14
CA LYS A 60 15.67 -15.38 14.68
C LYS A 60 16.39 -16.34 15.62
N ASN A 61 16.22 -16.19 16.93
CA ASN A 61 16.81 -17.11 17.91
C ASN A 61 16.16 -18.50 17.84
N GLN A 62 14.85 -18.57 17.60
CA GLN A 62 14.14 -19.83 17.39
C GLN A 62 14.57 -20.53 16.09
N MET A 63 14.80 -19.78 15.01
CA MET A 63 15.31 -20.30 13.74
C MET A 63 16.69 -20.96 13.89
N LYS A 64 17.55 -20.46 14.80
CA LYS A 64 18.86 -21.08 15.06
C LYS A 64 18.75 -22.44 15.79
N LYS A 65 17.68 -22.64 16.56
CA LYS A 65 17.45 -23.85 17.38
C LYS A 65 16.66 -24.93 16.65
N THR A 66 15.78 -24.52 15.74
CA THR A 66 14.85 -25.41 15.05
C THR A 66 15.55 -26.12 13.90
N LYS A 67 15.39 -27.44 13.81
CA LYS A 67 15.96 -28.27 12.72
C LYS A 67 14.91 -28.66 11.68
N ASP A 68 13.64 -28.68 12.06
CA ASP A 68 12.56 -29.11 11.17
C ASP A 68 12.36 -28.13 10.00
N PRO A 69 12.37 -28.61 8.75
CA PRO A 69 12.32 -27.74 7.57
C PRO A 69 10.99 -26.98 7.45
N GLN A 70 9.87 -27.59 7.83
CA GLN A 70 8.54 -26.97 7.77
C GLN A 70 8.34 -25.92 8.85
N ALA A 71 8.88 -26.14 10.05
CA ALA A 71 8.86 -25.12 11.09
C ALA A 71 9.79 -23.95 10.73
N LEU A 72 10.94 -24.24 10.13
CA LEU A 72 11.86 -23.21 9.64
C LEU A 72 11.25 -22.33 8.52
N SER A 73 10.47 -22.89 7.61
CA SER A 73 9.79 -22.11 6.57
C SER A 73 8.77 -21.15 7.19
N GLY A 74 7.92 -21.64 8.11
CA GLY A 74 6.95 -20.79 8.83
C GLY A 74 7.61 -19.65 9.61
N LEU A 75 8.73 -19.91 10.29
CA LEU A 75 9.49 -18.87 11.00
C LEU A 75 10.08 -17.83 10.03
N LYS A 76 10.62 -18.26 8.88
CA LYS A 76 11.13 -17.35 7.84
C LYS A 76 10.03 -16.46 7.27
N GLU A 77 8.86 -17.05 6.99
CA GLU A 77 7.70 -16.31 6.50
C GLU A 77 7.25 -15.24 7.49
N ARG A 78 7.18 -15.59 8.79
CA ARG A 78 6.85 -14.64 9.84
C ARG A 78 7.86 -13.49 9.94
N VAL A 79 9.15 -13.80 9.91
CA VAL A 79 10.22 -12.77 9.91
C VAL A 79 10.09 -11.86 8.68
N ALA A 80 9.87 -12.43 7.49
CA ALA A 80 9.69 -11.66 6.26
C ALA A 80 8.44 -10.76 6.32
N TRP A 81 7.36 -11.24 6.93
CA TRP A 81 6.17 -10.43 7.18
C TRP A 81 6.48 -9.24 8.09
N ILE A 82 7.18 -9.45 9.21
CA ILE A 82 7.57 -8.37 10.12
C ILE A 82 8.45 -7.33 9.40
N GLU A 83 9.44 -7.79 8.64
CA GLU A 83 10.31 -6.89 7.86
C GLU A 83 9.54 -6.06 6.84
N LYS A 84 8.54 -6.67 6.18
CA LYS A 84 7.64 -5.96 5.25
C LYS A 84 6.82 -4.90 5.98
N GLN A 85 6.29 -5.21 7.17
CA GLN A 85 5.54 -4.24 7.98
C GLN A 85 6.40 -3.03 8.36
N LEU A 86 7.58 -3.26 8.96
CA LEU A 86 8.52 -2.21 9.37
C LEU A 86 8.95 -1.33 8.18
N LYS A 87 9.28 -1.96 7.04
CA LYS A 87 9.66 -1.23 5.83
C LYS A 87 8.53 -0.34 5.30
N SER A 88 7.30 -0.85 5.29
CA SER A 88 6.16 -0.08 4.82
C SER A 88 5.85 1.13 5.72
N ALA A 89 6.04 0.96 7.05
CA ALA A 89 5.86 2.02 8.02
C ALA A 89 6.91 3.13 7.82
N SER A 90 8.19 2.75 7.69
CA SER A 90 9.30 3.68 7.42
C SER A 90 9.07 4.52 6.16
N THR A 91 8.66 3.91 5.05
CA THR A 91 8.37 4.68 3.82
C THR A 91 7.25 5.70 3.99
N LYS A 92 6.18 5.34 4.73
CA LYS A 92 5.08 6.27 5.01
C LYS A 92 5.51 7.39 5.95
N HIS A 93 6.47 7.14 6.84
CA HIS A 93 7.02 8.14 7.74
C HIS A 93 7.80 9.20 6.95
N ILE A 94 8.69 8.78 6.05
CA ILE A 94 9.46 9.68 5.17
C ILE A 94 8.53 10.61 4.39
N ASP A 95 7.48 10.05 3.77
CA ASP A 95 6.50 10.82 3.01
C ASP A 95 5.80 11.89 3.86
N LYS A 96 5.41 11.52 5.08
CA LYS A 96 4.79 12.44 6.04
C LYS A 96 5.77 13.51 6.49
N GLU A 97 7.03 13.16 6.71
CA GLU A 97 8.07 14.07 7.16
C GLU A 97 8.40 15.11 6.09
N ILE A 98 8.52 14.71 4.82
CA ILE A 98 8.67 15.62 3.67
C ILE A 98 7.52 16.63 3.65
N LEU A 99 6.27 16.15 3.75
CA LEU A 99 5.10 17.00 3.72
C LEU A 99 5.04 17.93 4.95
N ALA A 100 5.41 17.43 6.13
CA ALA A 100 5.44 18.23 7.36
C ALA A 100 6.50 19.34 7.30
N LYS A 101 7.72 19.01 6.83
CA LYS A 101 8.80 19.99 6.58
C LYS A 101 8.35 21.08 5.61
N HIS A 102 7.70 20.69 4.51
CA HIS A 102 7.15 21.64 3.55
C HIS A 102 6.08 22.54 4.18
N LYS A 103 5.07 21.95 4.84
CA LYS A 103 4.01 22.71 5.52
C LYS A 103 4.57 23.69 6.55
N LYS A 104 5.63 23.31 7.27
CA LYS A 104 6.31 24.19 8.23
C LYS A 104 6.94 25.39 7.52
N LYS A 105 7.70 25.15 6.44
CA LYS A 105 8.34 26.20 5.64
C LYS A 105 7.32 27.18 5.06
N GLU A 106 6.23 26.67 4.49
CA GLU A 106 5.18 27.51 3.91
C GLU A 106 4.42 28.30 4.96
N ARG A 107 4.20 27.73 6.15
CA ARG A 107 3.62 28.46 7.29
C ARG A 107 4.51 29.63 7.71
N GLU A 108 5.83 29.45 7.73
CA GLU A 108 6.78 30.52 8.03
C GLU A 108 6.80 31.59 6.94
N ALA A 109 6.77 31.20 5.67
CA ALA A 109 6.67 32.14 4.54
C ALA A 109 5.36 32.93 4.55
N ALA A 110 4.25 32.27 4.89
CA ALA A 110 2.94 32.89 5.01
C ALA A 110 2.87 33.92 6.14
N LYS A 111 3.52 33.62 7.28
CA LYS A 111 3.68 34.60 8.38
C LYS A 111 4.44 35.85 7.93
N GLN A 112 5.34 35.72 6.97
CA GLN A 112 6.07 36.84 6.36
C GLN A 112 5.29 37.52 5.22
N GLY A 113 4.01 37.18 5.03
CA GLY A 113 3.14 37.79 4.01
C GLY A 113 3.26 37.20 2.61
N LYS A 114 4.06 36.13 2.41
CA LYS A 114 4.14 35.45 1.11
C LYS A 114 2.92 34.55 0.89
N GLN A 115 2.54 34.36 -0.37
CA GLN A 115 1.45 33.44 -0.71
C GLN A 115 1.86 31.98 -0.43
N PRO A 116 1.06 31.20 0.33
CA PRO A 116 1.37 29.79 0.60
C PRO A 116 1.38 28.96 -0.68
N TYR A 117 2.44 28.20 -0.90
CA TYR A 117 2.52 27.23 -1.99
C TYR A 117 2.19 25.82 -1.49
N TYR A 118 1.56 25.00 -2.33
CA TYR A 118 1.31 23.59 -2.03
C TYR A 118 1.96 22.71 -3.09
N LEU A 119 2.84 21.79 -2.66
CA LEU A 119 3.56 20.89 -3.57
C LEU A 119 2.59 20.07 -4.41
N LYS A 120 2.89 20.01 -5.71
CA LYS A 120 2.26 19.04 -6.60
C LYS A 120 2.68 17.63 -6.22
N LYS A 121 1.81 16.63 -6.50
CA LYS A 121 2.12 15.21 -6.27
C LYS A 121 3.43 14.76 -6.96
N SER A 122 3.74 15.34 -8.13
CA SER A 122 4.98 15.08 -8.86
C SER A 122 6.23 15.59 -8.13
N GLU A 123 6.13 16.74 -7.47
CA GLU A 123 7.24 17.35 -6.71
C GLU A 123 7.53 16.58 -5.43
N ILE A 124 6.47 16.13 -4.74
CA ILE A 124 6.59 15.23 -3.58
C ILE A 124 7.36 13.97 -3.98
N ARG A 125 7.01 13.35 -5.11
CA ARG A 125 7.72 12.16 -5.62
C ARG A 125 9.20 12.45 -5.93
N LYS A 126 9.52 13.64 -6.46
CA LYS A 126 10.92 14.04 -6.72
C LYS A 126 11.69 14.14 -5.39
N GLN A 127 11.11 14.75 -4.36
CA GLN A 127 11.73 14.85 -3.04
C GLN A 127 11.96 13.47 -2.41
N GLN A 128 10.98 12.58 -2.47
CA GLN A 128 11.11 11.18 -2.03
C GLN A 128 12.25 10.44 -2.76
N LEU A 129 12.39 10.65 -4.08
CA LEU A 129 13.46 10.05 -4.87
C LEU A 129 14.84 10.57 -4.45
N VAL A 130 14.95 11.86 -4.15
CA VAL A 130 16.20 12.47 -3.67
C VAL A 130 16.59 11.91 -2.30
N GLU A 131 15.64 11.79 -1.38
CA GLU A 131 15.91 11.24 -0.04
C GLU A 131 16.33 9.77 -0.12
N LYS A 132 15.61 8.97 -0.90
CA LYS A 132 15.99 7.58 -1.21
C LYS A 132 17.37 7.46 -1.85
N PHE A 133 17.74 8.40 -2.73
CA PHE A 133 19.07 8.42 -3.33
C PHE A 133 20.16 8.68 -2.28
N LYS A 134 19.93 9.63 -1.36
CA LYS A 134 20.84 9.93 -0.25
C LYS A 134 21.02 8.73 0.67
N GLU A 135 19.93 8.07 1.06
CA GLU A 135 19.96 6.83 1.85
C GLU A 135 20.77 5.72 1.15
N LEU A 136 20.52 5.50 -0.14
CA LEU A 136 21.23 4.48 -0.91
C LEU A 136 22.71 4.80 -1.08
N LYS A 137 23.05 6.08 -1.28
CA LYS A 137 24.44 6.56 -1.34
C LYS A 137 25.16 6.33 0.00
N ALA A 138 24.52 6.68 1.11
CA ALA A 138 25.06 6.46 2.45
C ALA A 138 25.25 4.97 2.76
N SER A 139 24.32 4.11 2.31
CA SER A 139 24.42 2.66 2.50
C SER A 139 25.41 1.94 1.56
N GLY A 140 26.01 2.65 0.60
CA GLY A 140 26.88 2.07 -0.43
C GLY A 140 26.17 1.20 -1.49
N LYS A 141 24.84 1.03 -1.40
CA LYS A 141 24.05 0.14 -2.28
C LYS A 141 23.55 0.80 -3.56
N LEU A 142 23.98 2.04 -3.82
CA LEU A 142 23.50 2.86 -4.94
C LEU A 142 23.79 2.21 -6.31
N ALA A 143 25.02 1.73 -6.54
CA ALA A 143 25.42 1.13 -7.82
C ALA A 143 24.56 -0.10 -8.16
N SER A 144 24.43 -1.04 -7.22
CA SER A 144 23.59 -2.23 -7.38
C SER A 144 22.12 -1.88 -7.59
N PHE A 145 21.61 -0.83 -6.93
CA PHE A 145 20.23 -0.36 -7.15
C PHE A 145 20.02 0.18 -8.57
N ILE A 146 20.97 0.99 -9.08
CA ILE A 146 20.92 1.53 -10.44
C ILE A 146 21.00 0.39 -11.46
N GLU A 147 21.91 -0.55 -11.27
CA GLU A 147 22.07 -1.72 -12.14
C GLU A 147 20.78 -2.56 -12.21
N LYS A 148 20.19 -2.89 -11.07
CA LYS A 148 18.89 -3.60 -11.01
C LYS A 148 17.78 -2.83 -11.71
N LYS A 149 17.78 -1.49 -11.59
CA LYS A 149 16.79 -0.65 -12.26
C LYS A 149 17.01 -0.58 -13.78
N ARG A 150 18.27 -0.54 -14.24
CA ARG A 150 18.63 -0.63 -15.66
C ARG A 150 18.17 -1.97 -16.24
N ARG A 151 18.49 -3.09 -15.58
CA ARG A 151 18.04 -4.43 -16.00
C ARG A 151 16.52 -4.53 -16.11
N LYS A 152 15.79 -4.02 -15.11
CA LYS A 152 14.32 -4.02 -15.11
C LYS A 152 13.74 -3.16 -16.24
N ASN A 153 14.35 -2.02 -16.56
CA ASN A 153 13.92 -1.17 -17.66
C ASN A 153 14.18 -1.85 -19.00
N ALA A 154 15.39 -2.39 -19.22
CA ALA A 154 15.73 -3.13 -20.43
C ALA A 154 14.76 -4.31 -20.67
N SER A 155 14.43 -5.10 -19.63
CA SER A 155 13.44 -6.17 -19.76
C SER A 155 12.03 -5.69 -20.10
N LYS A 156 11.64 -4.47 -19.69
CA LYS A 156 10.36 -3.87 -20.08
C LYS A 156 10.38 -3.39 -21.52
N ASP A 157 11.48 -2.80 -21.95
CA ASP A 157 11.65 -2.32 -23.33
C ASP A 157 11.63 -3.53 -24.29
N HIS A 158 12.28 -4.63 -23.91
CA HIS A 158 12.24 -5.90 -24.65
C HIS A 158 10.83 -6.51 -24.76
N ARG A 159 9.90 -6.22 -23.85
CA ARG A 159 8.51 -6.74 -23.91
C ARG A 159 7.76 -6.25 -25.14
N PHE A 160 8.07 -5.05 -25.61
CA PHE A 160 7.41 -4.42 -26.76
C PHE A 160 8.28 -4.48 -28.03
N MET A 161 9.46 -5.11 -27.96
CA MET A 161 10.26 -5.37 -29.14
C MET A 161 9.63 -6.49 -29.97
N PRO A 162 9.44 -6.30 -31.28
CA PRO A 162 8.97 -7.36 -32.15
C PRO A 162 9.98 -8.52 -32.14
N TYR A 163 9.48 -9.76 -32.02
CA TYR A 163 10.35 -10.93 -32.15
C TYR A 163 10.90 -11.00 -33.57
N ARG A 164 12.20 -11.30 -33.68
CA ARG A 164 12.83 -11.61 -34.97
C ARG A 164 12.09 -12.81 -35.56
N ARG A 165 11.57 -12.68 -36.79
CA ARG A 165 10.98 -13.83 -37.50
C ARG A 165 12.03 -14.95 -37.57
N PRO A 166 11.66 -16.22 -37.30
CA PRO A 166 12.54 -17.34 -37.59
C PRO A 166 12.94 -17.23 -39.06
N THR A 167 14.23 -17.09 -39.33
CA THR A 167 14.74 -17.30 -40.69
C THR A 167 14.72 -18.80 -40.91
N ASP A 168 13.80 -19.28 -41.75
CA ASP A 168 13.90 -20.62 -42.31
C ASP A 168 15.20 -20.68 -43.10
N ASN A 169 16.28 -21.15 -42.44
CA ASN A 169 17.45 -21.62 -43.16
C ASN A 169 16.99 -22.88 -43.90
N GLN A 170 16.51 -22.67 -45.12
CA GLN A 170 16.40 -23.73 -46.10
C GLN A 170 17.77 -24.40 -46.20
N GLN A 171 17.77 -25.68 -45.87
CA GLN A 171 18.79 -26.61 -46.28
C GLN A 171 18.82 -26.58 -47.81
N GLU A 172 19.80 -25.90 -48.40
CA GLU A 172 20.19 -26.18 -49.77
C GLU A 172 21.72 -26.24 -49.87
N THR A 173 22.15 -27.48 -50.11
CA THR A 173 23.43 -28.01 -50.64
C THR A 173 24.71 -27.82 -49.84
#